data_AF-A0A6P0JWC1-F1
#
_entry.id   AF-A0A6P0JWC1-F1
#
_cell.length_a   1.000
_cell.length_b   1.000
_cell.length_c   1.000
_cell.angle_alpha   90.00
_cell.angle_beta   90.00
_cell.angle_gamma   90.00
#
_symmetry.space_group_name_H-M   'P 1'
#
loop_
_entity.id
_entity.type
_entity.pdbx_description
1 polymer ?
#
loop_
_entity_poly.entity_id
_entity_poly.type
_entity_poly.pdbx_seq_one_letter_code
_entity_poly.pdbx_strand_id
1 'polypeptide(L)'
;TNRPIRHRKVLIELVKEGGWIDERKFGLYVVGNYFQDIRGLLSITPLGLRMITSGKFPLKFEPSEGTQEVRSLIETVQQAEREMSSSKT
;
A
#
# COMPACT_ATOMS: atom_id res chain seq x y z
N THR A 1 9.04 4.40 14.66
CA THR A 1 8.40 4.81 13.39
C THR A 1 6.95 5.16 13.65
N ASN A 2 6.49 6.35 13.27
CA ASN A 2 5.11 6.79 13.51
C ASN A 2 4.13 5.98 12.62
N ARG A 3 3.24 5.19 13.24
CA ARG A 3 2.28 4.28 12.57
C ARG A 3 1.42 5.02 11.51
N PRO A 4 0.76 6.14 11.83
CA PRO A 4 0.09 7.01 10.85
C PRO A 4 0.95 7.37 9.63
N ILE A 5 2.21 7.76 9.83
CA ILE A 5 3.10 8.14 8.73
C ILE A 5 3.35 6.94 7.80
N ARG A 6 3.60 5.75 8.36
CA ARG A 6 3.81 4.54 7.57
C ARG A 6 2.57 4.17 6.74
N HIS A 7 1.38 4.23 7.35
CA HIS A 7 0.15 3.85 6.65
C HIS A 7 -0.08 4.77 5.45
N ARG A 8 0.17 6.08 5.59
CA ARG A 8 0.07 7.03 4.47
C ARG A 8 1.08 6.73 3.36
N LYS A 9 2.32 6.35 3.71
CA LYS A 9 3.31 5.93 2.70
C LYS A 9 2.85 4.68 1.95
N VAL A 10 2.34 3.67 2.65
CA VAL A 10 1.77 2.46 2.01
C VAL A 10 0.63 2.82 1.07
N LEU A 11 -0.27 3.73 1.46
CA LEU A 11 -1.35 4.20 0.60
C LEU A 11 -0.83 4.81 -0.70
N ILE A 12 0.18 5.69 -0.62
CA ILE A 12 0.78 6.33 -1.79
C ILE A 12 1.42 5.28 -2.71
N GLU A 13 2.15 4.29 -2.17
CA GLU A 13 2.76 3.23 -2.97
C GLU A 13 1.73 2.36 -3.69
N LEU A 14 0.63 2.01 -3.02
CA LEU A 14 -0.43 1.20 -3.64
C LEU A 14 -1.15 1.97 -4.75
N VAL A 15 -1.47 3.25 -4.52
CA VAL A 15 -2.07 4.12 -5.54
C VAL A 15 -1.12 4.33 -6.71
N LYS A 16 0.19 4.46 -6.46
CA LYS A 16 1.21 4.55 -7.51
C LYS A 16 1.31 3.27 -8.34
N GLU A 17 1.15 2.11 -7.72
CA GLU A 17 1.23 0.81 -8.40
C GLU A 17 -0.01 0.57 -9.26
N GLY A 18 -1.21 0.73 -8.69
CA GLY A 18 -2.46 0.30 -9.32
C GLY A 18 -3.43 1.41 -9.71
N GLY A 19 -3.09 2.68 -9.48
CA GLY A 19 -3.99 3.84 -9.66
C GLY A 19 -5.02 4.02 -8.53
N TRP A 20 -5.23 3.00 -7.72
CA TRP A 20 -6.08 2.97 -6.52
C TRP A 20 -5.56 1.93 -5.52
N ILE A 21 -6.19 1.83 -4.35
CA ILE A 21 -5.71 1.01 -3.24
C ILE A 21 -6.07 -0.48 -3.47
N ASP A 22 -5.07 -1.34 -3.55
CA ASP A 22 -5.26 -2.79 -3.40
C ASP A 22 -5.45 -3.12 -1.91
N GLU A 23 -6.68 -3.38 -1.50
CA GLU A 23 -7.08 -3.67 -0.10
C GLU A 23 -6.33 -4.87 0.50
N ARG A 24 -5.96 -5.83 -0.34
CA ARG A 24 -5.31 -7.09 0.07
C ARG A 24 -3.88 -6.81 0.47
N LYS A 25 -3.15 -6.13 -0.41
CA LYS A 25 -1.80 -5.65 -0.16
C LYS A 25 -1.79 -4.63 0.98
N PHE A 26 -2.79 -3.75 1.03
CA PHE A 26 -2.93 -2.78 2.11
C PHE A 26 -3.02 -3.47 3.48
N GLY A 27 -3.92 -4.44 3.64
CA GLY A 27 -4.04 -5.22 4.88
C GLY A 27 -2.72 -5.89 5.26
N LEU A 28 -2.06 -6.54 4.30
CA LEU A 28 -0.76 -7.18 4.50
C LEU A 28 0.34 -6.19 4.93
N TYR A 29 0.49 -5.06 4.24
CA TYR A 29 1.56 -4.09 4.52
C TYR A 29 1.33 -3.28 5.80
N VAL A 30 0.07 -2.96 6.11
CA VAL A 30 -0.30 -2.23 7.32
C VAL A 30 -0.22 -3.10 8.56
N VAL A 31 -0.77 -4.32 8.50
CA VAL A 31 -0.83 -5.23 9.64
C VAL A 31 0.49 -5.97 9.83
N GLY A 32 1.14 -6.39 8.75
CA GLY A 32 2.41 -7.12 8.79
C GLY A 32 3.63 -6.23 9.00
N ASN A 33 3.50 -4.89 8.97
CA ASN A 33 4.62 -3.94 9.03
C ASN A 33 5.76 -4.35 8.08
N TYR A 34 5.45 -4.59 6.80
CA TYR A 34 6.42 -5.14 5.83
C TYR A 34 7.08 -6.45 6.31
N PHE A 35 6.28 -7.40 6.80
CA PHE A 35 6.71 -8.68 7.38
C PHE A 35 7.54 -8.60 8.67
N GLN A 36 7.73 -7.41 9.24
CA GLN A 36 8.41 -7.27 10.53
C GLN A 36 7.50 -7.55 11.73
N ASP A 37 6.17 -7.59 11.54
CA ASP A 37 5.19 -7.90 12.58
C ASP A 37 4.43 -9.19 12.27
N ILE A 38 5.08 -10.33 12.50
CA ILE A 38 4.49 -11.66 12.32
C ILE A 38 3.31 -11.88 13.29
N ARG A 39 3.35 -11.27 14.49
CA ARG A 39 2.24 -11.37 15.47
C ARG A 39 1.00 -10.63 14.98
N GLY A 40 1.17 -9.44 14.42
CA GLY A 40 0.12 -8.71 13.73
C GLY A 40 -0.46 -9.54 12.59
N LEU A 41 0.38 -10.16 11.77
CA LEU A 41 -0.07 -11.01 10.67
C LEU A 41 -0.88 -12.22 11.16
N LEU A 42 -0.48 -12.83 12.28
CA LEU A 42 -1.23 -13.94 12.88
C LEU A 42 -2.65 -13.53 13.35
N SER A 43 -2.87 -12.26 13.68
CA SER A 43 -4.18 -11.76 14.12
C SER A 43 -5.24 -11.74 13.01
N ILE A 44 -4.83 -11.64 11.74
CA ILE A 44 -5.75 -11.63 10.59
C ILE A 44 -5.95 -13.02 9.98
N THR A 45 -5.17 -14.02 10.37
CA THR A 45 -5.27 -15.40 9.87
C THR A 45 -6.67 -16.02 9.99
N PRO A 46 -7.39 -15.88 11.13
CA PRO A 46 -8.74 -16.43 11.25
C PRO A 46 -9.73 -15.84 10.24
N LEU A 47 -9.62 -14.54 9.96
CA LEU A 47 -10.45 -13.86 8.97
C LEU A 47 -10.09 -14.30 7.55
N GLY A 48 -8.79 -14.35 7.23
CA GLY A 48 -8.30 -14.82 5.94
C GLY A 48 -8.76 -16.25 5.65
N LEU A 49 -8.65 -17.15 6.63
CA LEU A 49 -9.15 -18.52 6.51
C LEU A 49 -10.66 -18.56 6.26
N ARG A 50 -11.44 -17.75 6.99
CA ARG A 50 -12.90 -17.66 6.78
C ARG A 50 -13.27 -17.14 5.39
N MET A 51 -12.52 -16.19 4.86
CA MET A 51 -12.74 -15.67 3.50
C MET A 51 -12.42 -16.72 2.45
N ILE A 52 -11.33 -17.47 2.63
CA ILE A 52 -10.95 -18.58 1.74
C ILE A 52 -12.02 -19.67 1.75
N THR A 53 -12.47 -20.13 2.93
CA THR A 53 -13.50 -21.18 3.04
C THR A 53 -14.86 -20.72 2.52
N SER A 54 -15.15 -19.41 2.56
CA SER A 54 -16.38 -18.83 2.01
C SER A 54 -16.29 -18.52 0.52
N GLY A 55 -15.14 -18.75 -0.14
CA GLY A 55 -14.91 -18.38 -1.54
C GLY A 55 -14.91 -16.87 -1.79
N LYS A 56 -14.72 -16.06 -0.75
CA LYS A 56 -14.77 -14.58 -0.78
C LYS A 56 -13.38 -13.94 -0.73
N PHE A 57 -12.32 -14.73 -0.87
CA PHE A 57 -10.97 -14.18 -0.88
C PHE A 57 -10.69 -13.53 -2.25
N PRO A 58 -10.39 -12.22 -2.30
CA PRO A 58 -10.16 -11.52 -3.56
C PRO A 58 -8.82 -11.92 -4.17
N LEU A 59 -8.84 -12.76 -5.23
CA LEU A 59 -7.62 -13.26 -5.87
C LEU A 59 -7.06 -12.33 -6.96
N LYS A 60 -7.90 -11.48 -7.54
CA LYS A 60 -7.52 -10.56 -8.62
C LYS A 60 -7.66 -9.10 -8.17
N PHE A 61 -6.86 -8.25 -8.81
CA PHE A 61 -6.95 -6.81 -8.70
C PHE A 61 -6.74 -6.25 -10.10
N GLU A 62 -7.63 -5.35 -10.50
CA GLU A 62 -7.55 -4.65 -11.77
C GLU A 62 -7.06 -3.23 -11.49
N PRO A 63 -5.97 -2.78 -12.12
CA PRO A 63 -5.53 -1.38 -12.03
C PRO A 63 -6.64 -0.43 -12.50
N SER A 64 -6.67 0.78 -11.96
CA SER A 64 -7.62 1.80 -12.41
C SER A 64 -7.27 2.27 -13.82
N GLU A 65 -8.29 2.74 -14.54
CA GLU A 65 -8.06 3.59 -15.70
C GLU A 65 -7.19 4.79 -15.27
N GLY A 66 -6.25 5.18 -16.13
CA GLY A 66 -5.35 6.29 -15.83
C GLY A 66 -4.20 5.99 -14.86
N THR A 67 -3.89 4.71 -14.59
CA THR A 67 -2.81 4.32 -13.65
C THR A 67 -1.46 4.97 -14.00
N GLN A 68 -1.15 5.15 -15.30
CA GLN A 68 0.12 5.73 -15.73
C GLN A 68 0.20 7.22 -15.41
N GLU A 69 -0.89 7.94 -15.61
CA GLU A 69 -1.04 9.37 -15.33
C GLU A 69 -0.92 9.64 -13.84
N VAL A 70 -1.61 8.84 -13.02
CA VAL A 70 -1.51 8.91 -11.55
C VAL A 70 -0.08 8.65 -11.09
N ARG A 71 0.58 7.62 -11.64
CA ARG A 71 1.98 7.31 -11.32
C ARG A 71 2.91 8.46 -11.66
N SER A 72 2.76 9.01 -12.86
CA SER A 72 3.58 10.13 -13.36
C SER A 72 3.44 11.38 -12.46
N LEU A 73 2.22 11.71 -12.03
CA LEU A 73 1.96 12.82 -11.11
C LEU A 73 2.65 12.61 -9.76
N ILE A 74 2.52 11.40 -9.19
CA ILE A 74 3.14 11.07 -7.89
C ILE A 74 4.66 11.17 -7.99
N GLU A 75 5.26 10.63 -9.06
CA GLU A 75 6.70 10.65 -9.27
C GLU A 75 7.24 12.06 -9.46
N THR A 76 6.51 12.91 -10.19
CA THR A 76 6.86 14.32 -10.38
C THR A 76 6.90 15.07 -9.05
N VAL A 77 5.90 14.88 -8.18
CA VAL A 77 5.87 15.50 -6.85
C VAL A 77 7.00 14.98 -5.96
N GLN A 78 7.23 13.66 -5.93
CA GLN A 78 8.32 13.06 -5.16
C GLN A 78 9.69 13.57 -5.63
N GLN A 79 9.86 13.79 -6.93
CA GLN A 79 11.08 14.34 -7.49
C GLN A 79 11.29 15.80 -7.06
N ALA A 80 10.24 16.63 -7.16
CA ALA A 80 10.29 18.02 -6.71
C ALA A 80 10.61 18.14 -5.20
N GLU A 81 10.06 17.26 -4.36
CA GLU A 81 10.40 17.22 -2.92
C GLU A 81 11.87 16.85 -2.66
N ARG A 82 12.45 15.94 -3.46
CA ARG A 82 13.87 15.56 -3.37
C ARG A 82 14.79 16.72 -3.78
N GLU A 83 14.46 17.43 -4.84
CA GLU A 83 15.23 18.60 -5.30
C GLU A 83 15.17 19.75 -4.27
N MET A 84 13.99 20.02 -3.72
CA MET A 84 13.80 21.03 -2.66
C MET A 84 14.59 20.70 -1.38
N SER A 85 14.68 19.43 -1.00
CA SER A 85 15.45 19.01 0.18
C SER A 85 16.97 19.03 -0.07
N SER A 86 17.40 18.70 -1.29
CA SER A 86 18.81 18.84 -1.70
C SER A 86 19.28 20.29 -1.79
N SER A 87 18.40 21.25 -2.13
CA SER A 87 18.76 22.67 -2.21
C SER A 87 18.78 23.40 -0.86
N LYS A 88 18.31 22.75 0.22
CA LYS A 88 18.32 23.28 1.59
C LYS A 88 19.53 22.81 2.43
N THR A 89 20.39 21.99 1.85
CA THR A 89 21.63 21.48 2.47
C THR A 89 22.82 22.16 1.82
#